data_AF-A0A522B3N7-F1
#
_entry.id   AF-A0A522B3N7-F1
#
_cell.length_a   1.000
_cell.length_b   1.000
_cell.length_c   1.000
_cell.angle_alpha   90.00
_cell.angle_beta   90.00
_cell.angle_gamma   90.00
#
_symmetry.space_group_name_H-M   'P 1'
#
loop_
_entity.id
_entity.type
_entity.pdbx_description
1 polymer ?
#
loop_
_entity_poly.entity_id
_entity_poly.type
_entity_poly.pdbx_seq_one_letter_code
_entity_poly.pdbx_strand_id
1 'polypeptide(L)'
;MTTDLVSRSRVDRAERARVAVALVFALNGVVFASWVSRLPAIRDALDLTPSQLGLLLLCLSAGSVLGLPASGPVVARLGPARTVAAGCTVVGAGLLLVALGVARGEAVLAGLGLLLTGLGIGAWDVAMNVEGADVERRLDRVLMPRFHAAFSLGSVGGALTGAAAAGLSVPVAVQLAATALASLTAVVVTVRAFLPVHP
;
A
#
# COMPACT_ATOMS: atom_id res chain seq x y z
N MET A 1 31.95 21.91 -17.46
CA MET A 1 32.27 21.17 -16.23
C MET A 1 31.14 21.23 -15.19
N THR A 2 30.59 22.40 -14.84
CA THR A 2 29.47 22.53 -13.88
C THR A 2 28.13 21.96 -14.39
N THR A 3 27.81 22.11 -15.67
CA THR A 3 26.57 21.59 -16.28
C THR A 3 26.52 20.05 -16.28
N ASP A 4 27.66 19.37 -16.48
CA ASP A 4 27.75 17.90 -16.49
C ASP A 4 27.59 17.29 -15.09
N LEU A 5 28.10 17.96 -14.05
CA LEU A 5 27.93 17.51 -12.66
C LEU A 5 26.48 17.64 -12.20
N VAL A 6 25.81 18.73 -12.60
CA VAL A 6 24.38 18.94 -12.31
C VAL A 6 23.54 17.89 -13.03
N SER A 7 23.82 17.59 -14.31
CA SER A 7 23.08 16.58 -15.07
C SER A 7 23.24 15.18 -14.46
N ARG A 8 24.48 14.77 -14.12
CA ARG A 8 24.77 13.50 -13.44
C ARG A 8 24.02 13.39 -12.11
N SER A 9 24.06 14.42 -11.27
CA SER A 9 23.35 14.40 -9.98
C SER A 9 21.82 14.27 -10.11
N ARG A 10 21.23 14.74 -11.21
CA ARG A 10 19.79 14.61 -11.49
C ARG A 10 19.45 13.18 -11.92
N VAL A 11 20.27 12.57 -12.78
CA VAL A 11 20.12 11.18 -13.19
C VAL A 11 20.29 10.23 -12.00
N ASP A 12 21.31 10.45 -11.17
CA ASP A 12 21.55 9.63 -9.96
C ASP A 12 20.36 9.68 -8.98
N ARG A 13 19.74 10.86 -8.83
CA ARG A 13 18.51 11.02 -8.03
C ARG A 13 17.33 10.28 -8.65
N ALA A 14 17.15 10.36 -9.96
CA ALA A 14 16.06 9.67 -10.65
C ALA A 14 16.23 8.13 -10.61
N GLU A 15 17.45 7.62 -10.68
CA GLU A 15 17.73 6.18 -10.50
C GLU A 15 17.45 5.71 -9.07
N ARG A 16 17.78 6.52 -8.05
CA ARG A 16 17.38 6.24 -6.67
C ARG A 16 15.85 6.23 -6.50
N ALA A 17 15.16 7.22 -7.08
CA ALA A 17 13.71 7.29 -7.06
C ALA A 17 13.08 6.09 -7.77
N ARG A 18 13.66 5.61 -8.88
CA ARG A 18 13.21 4.38 -9.56
C ARG A 18 13.21 3.17 -8.63
N VAL A 19 14.29 2.97 -7.86
CA VAL A 19 14.35 1.88 -6.88
C VAL A 19 13.30 2.08 -5.79
N ALA A 20 13.14 3.31 -5.30
CA ALA A 20 12.15 3.64 -4.28
C ALA A 20 10.71 3.38 -4.74
N VAL A 21 10.36 3.77 -5.98
CA VAL A 21 9.04 3.48 -6.57
C VAL A 21 8.80 1.98 -6.66
N ALA A 22 9.77 1.21 -7.18
CA ALA A 22 9.64 -0.25 -7.26
C ALA A 22 9.41 -0.88 -5.88
N LEU A 23 10.11 -0.41 -4.85
CA LEU A 23 9.91 -0.85 -3.47
C LEU A 23 8.53 -0.46 -2.94
N VAL A 24 8.03 0.74 -3.22
CA VAL A 24 6.68 1.18 -2.82
C VAL A 24 5.59 0.34 -3.48
N PHE A 25 5.72 0.01 -4.76
CA PHE A 25 4.81 -0.93 -5.44
C PHE A 25 4.85 -2.32 -4.79
N ALA A 26 6.06 -2.84 -4.51
CA ALA A 26 6.21 -4.13 -3.84
C ALA A 26 5.59 -4.12 -2.43
N LEU A 27 5.83 -3.08 -1.64
CA LEU A 27 5.26 -2.90 -0.30
C LEU A 27 3.73 -2.84 -0.36
N ASN A 28 3.16 -2.14 -1.34
CA ASN A 28 1.71 -2.10 -1.52
C ASN A 28 1.14 -3.50 -1.83
N GLY A 29 1.81 -4.27 -2.70
CA GLY A 29 1.47 -5.66 -2.98
C GLY A 29 1.55 -6.56 -1.74
N VAL A 30 2.62 -6.45 -0.94
CA VAL A 30 2.76 -7.18 0.33
C VAL A 30 1.60 -6.89 1.26
N VAL A 31 1.29 -5.61 1.48
CA VAL A 31 0.21 -5.19 2.37
C VAL A 31 -1.13 -5.74 1.88
N PHE A 32 -1.43 -5.59 0.59
CA PHE A 32 -2.67 -6.08 -0.01
C PHE A 32 -2.82 -7.60 0.12
N ALA A 33 -1.82 -8.38 -0.28
CA ALA A 33 -1.94 -9.84 -0.28
C ALA A 33 -1.81 -10.48 1.11
N SER A 34 -1.12 -9.83 2.05
CA SER A 34 -0.91 -10.37 3.40
C SER A 34 -2.20 -10.50 4.23
N TRP A 35 -3.18 -9.63 4.02
CA TRP A 35 -4.48 -9.76 4.69
C TRP A 35 -5.45 -10.63 3.86
N VAL A 36 -5.41 -10.55 2.52
CA VAL A 36 -6.24 -11.40 1.63
C VAL A 36 -6.01 -12.88 1.91
N SER A 37 -4.75 -13.29 2.09
CA SER A 37 -4.40 -14.66 2.47
C SER A 37 -4.93 -15.10 3.85
N ARG A 38 -5.46 -14.17 4.65
CA ARG A 38 -6.07 -14.42 5.96
C ARG A 38 -7.60 -14.37 5.93
N LEU A 39 -8.21 -14.15 4.77
CA LEU A 39 -9.67 -14.12 4.62
C LEU A 39 -10.39 -15.34 5.23
N PRO A 40 -9.92 -16.59 5.07
CA PRO A 40 -10.58 -17.74 5.71
C PRO A 40 -10.58 -17.62 7.23
N ALA A 41 -9.45 -17.27 7.84
CA ALA A 41 -9.34 -17.11 9.29
C ALA A 41 -10.18 -15.93 9.80
N ILE A 42 -10.27 -14.84 9.05
CA ILE A 42 -11.13 -13.69 9.39
C ILE A 42 -12.61 -14.09 9.33
N ARG A 43 -13.01 -14.81 8.27
CA ARG A 43 -14.38 -15.33 8.11
C ARG A 43 -14.76 -16.20 9.30
N ASP A 44 -13.90 -17.16 9.65
CA ASP A 44 -14.16 -18.12 10.71
C ASP A 44 -14.17 -17.45 12.10
N ALA A 45 -13.26 -16.51 12.36
CA ALA A 45 -13.20 -15.77 13.62
C ALA A 45 -14.41 -14.85 13.86
N LEU A 46 -15.07 -14.40 12.78
CA LEU A 46 -16.23 -13.51 12.84
C LEU A 46 -17.55 -14.26 12.55
N ASP A 47 -17.50 -15.59 12.40
CA ASP A 47 -18.64 -16.46 12.04
C ASP A 47 -19.46 -15.92 10.85
N LEU A 48 -18.76 -15.54 9.78
CA LEU A 48 -19.39 -14.86 8.64
C LEU A 48 -19.97 -15.85 7.65
N THR A 49 -21.21 -15.61 7.26
CA THR A 49 -21.80 -16.18 6.04
C THR A 49 -21.07 -15.66 4.79
N PRO A 50 -21.16 -16.37 3.64
CA PRO A 50 -20.56 -15.91 2.39
C PRO A 50 -21.03 -14.50 1.95
N SER A 51 -22.29 -14.15 2.20
CA SER A 51 -22.82 -12.82 1.87
C SER A 51 -22.22 -11.73 2.76
N GLN A 52 -22.04 -11.99 4.06
CA GLN A 52 -21.38 -11.04 4.98
C GLN A 52 -19.90 -10.87 4.64
N LEU A 53 -19.20 -11.94 4.25
CA LEU A 53 -17.83 -11.84 3.74
C LEU A 53 -17.79 -11.00 2.45
N GLY A 54 -18.75 -11.18 1.54
CA GLY A 54 -18.92 -10.34 0.35
C GLY A 54 -19.12 -8.86 0.68
N LEU A 55 -19.89 -8.54 1.72
CA LEU A 55 -20.07 -7.17 2.21
C LEU A 55 -18.77 -6.57 2.77
N LEU A 56 -17.94 -7.35 3.47
CA LEU A 56 -16.62 -6.89 3.91
C LEU A 56 -15.71 -6.54 2.72
N LEU A 57 -15.68 -7.38 1.69
CA LEU A 57 -14.94 -7.11 0.45
C LEU A 57 -15.51 -5.90 -0.30
N LEU A 58 -16.82 -5.69 -0.23
CA LEU A 58 -17.47 -4.50 -0.77
C LEU A 58 -17.05 -3.24 -0.01
N CYS A 59 -16.92 -3.28 1.32
CA CYS A 59 -16.38 -2.15 2.09
C CYS A 59 -14.99 -1.75 1.60
N LEU A 60 -14.09 -2.71 1.40
CA LEU A 60 -12.77 -2.44 0.82
C LEU A 60 -12.89 -1.77 -0.55
N SER A 61 -13.67 -2.37 -1.45
CA SER A 61 -13.86 -1.87 -2.81
C SER A 61 -14.44 -0.46 -2.83
N ALA A 62 -15.45 -0.19 -2.00
CA ALA A 62 -16.06 1.12 -1.85
C ALA A 62 -15.05 2.15 -1.34
N GLY A 63 -14.23 1.79 -0.35
CA GLY A 63 -13.15 2.63 0.15
C GLY A 63 -12.18 3.02 -0.97
N SER A 64 -11.72 2.04 -1.74
CA SER A 64 -10.82 2.29 -2.88
C SER A 64 -11.43 3.21 -3.92
N VAL A 65 -12.70 2.98 -4.31
CA VAL A 65 -13.42 3.84 -5.25
C VAL A 65 -13.54 5.28 -4.74
N LEU A 66 -13.74 5.48 -3.43
CA LEU A 66 -13.76 6.82 -2.82
C LEU A 66 -12.36 7.45 -2.75
N GLY A 67 -11.31 6.64 -2.59
CA GLY A 67 -9.92 7.10 -2.52
C GLY A 67 -9.37 7.60 -3.85
N LEU A 68 -9.78 6.99 -4.96
CA LEU A 68 -9.33 7.37 -6.32
C LEU A 68 -9.60 8.85 -6.66
N PRO A 69 -10.83 9.39 -6.59
CA PRO A 69 -11.09 10.80 -6.92
C PRO A 69 -10.47 11.76 -5.90
N ALA A 70 -10.35 11.35 -4.63
CA ALA A 70 -9.72 12.18 -3.60
C ALA A 70 -8.19 12.32 -3.82
N SER A 71 -7.56 11.35 -4.47
CA SER A 71 -6.11 11.30 -4.62
C SER A 71 -5.53 12.44 -5.46
N GLY A 72 -6.16 12.82 -6.58
CA GLY A 72 -5.65 13.83 -7.51
C GLY A 72 -5.35 15.18 -6.83
N PRO A 73 -6.34 15.81 -6.17
CA PRO A 73 -6.12 17.04 -5.41
C PRO A 73 -5.10 16.90 -4.27
N VAL A 74 -5.07 15.74 -3.61
CA VAL A 74 -4.14 15.48 -2.49
C VAL A 74 -2.70 15.36 -3.00
N VAL A 75 -2.46 14.62 -4.08
CA VAL A 75 -1.15 14.52 -4.74
C VAL A 75 -0.71 15.88 -5.26
N ALA A 76 -1.60 16.67 -5.87
CA ALA A 76 -1.27 18.01 -6.35
C ALA A 76 -0.84 18.96 -5.23
N ARG A 77 -1.45 18.85 -4.03
CA ARG A 77 -1.15 19.72 -2.88
C ARG A 77 0.04 19.26 -2.04
N LEU A 78 0.15 17.95 -1.78
CA LEU A 78 1.12 17.38 -0.85
C LEU A 78 2.35 16.78 -1.54
N GLY A 79 2.23 16.47 -2.84
CA GLY A 79 3.20 15.71 -3.61
C GLY A 79 3.09 14.19 -3.39
N PRO A 80 3.62 13.38 -4.32
CA PRO A 80 3.49 11.92 -4.29
C PRO A 80 4.01 11.28 -2.99
N ALA A 81 5.18 11.69 -2.51
CA ALA A 81 5.82 11.09 -1.34
C ALA A 81 4.95 11.19 -0.07
N ARG A 82 4.36 12.37 0.18
CA ARG A 82 3.49 12.59 1.34
C ARG A 82 2.15 11.89 1.18
N THR A 83 1.61 11.85 -0.04
CA THR A 83 0.35 11.13 -0.30
C THR A 83 0.51 9.62 -0.14
N VAL A 84 1.61 9.02 -0.59
CA VAL A 84 1.93 7.60 -0.34
C VAL A 84 2.04 7.33 1.16
N ALA A 85 2.77 8.16 1.91
CA ALA A 85 2.91 7.98 3.35
C ALA A 85 1.57 8.13 4.10
N ALA A 86 0.76 9.12 3.72
CA ALA A 86 -0.58 9.33 4.30
C ALA A 86 -1.53 8.17 3.95
N GLY A 87 -1.54 7.71 2.69
CA GLY A 87 -2.30 6.54 2.26
C GLY A 87 -1.89 5.29 3.04
N CYS A 88 -0.59 5.01 3.15
CA CYS A 88 -0.07 3.91 3.96
C CYS A 88 -0.45 4.02 5.45
N THR A 89 -0.49 5.23 6.00
CA THR A 89 -0.93 5.47 7.39
C THR A 89 -2.41 5.12 7.54
N VAL A 90 -3.27 5.54 6.61
CA VAL A 90 -4.70 5.21 6.60
C VAL A 90 -4.91 3.70 6.43
N VAL A 91 -4.13 3.05 5.57
CA VAL A 91 -4.11 1.58 5.44
C VAL A 91 -3.74 0.91 6.76
N GLY A 92 -2.68 1.36 7.42
CA GLY A 92 -2.26 0.81 8.72
C GLY A 92 -3.34 0.96 9.78
N ALA A 93 -3.98 2.13 9.87
CA ALA A 93 -5.11 2.34 10.77
C ALA A 93 -6.30 1.43 10.44
N GLY A 94 -6.61 1.24 9.16
CA GLY A 94 -7.64 0.31 8.69
C GLY A 94 -7.34 -1.14 9.09
N LEU A 95 -6.11 -1.62 8.89
CA LEU A 95 -5.68 -2.96 9.28
C LEU A 95 -5.72 -3.18 10.79
N LEU A 96 -5.35 -2.18 11.59
CA LEU A 96 -5.48 -2.24 13.05
C LEU A 96 -6.95 -2.29 13.48
N LEU A 97 -7.84 -1.59 12.77
CA LEU A 97 -9.27 -1.64 13.03
C LEU A 97 -9.88 -3.01 12.64
N VAL A 98 -9.41 -3.61 11.54
CA VAL A 98 -9.74 -5.01 11.20
C VAL A 98 -9.26 -5.96 12.29
N ALA A 99 -8.01 -5.83 12.73
CA ALA A 99 -7.44 -6.63 13.81
C ALA A 99 -8.29 -6.53 15.10
N LEU A 100 -8.71 -5.32 15.46
CA LEU A 100 -9.57 -5.08 16.61
C LEU A 100 -10.97 -5.69 16.43
N GLY A 101 -11.58 -5.53 15.25
CA GLY A 101 -12.87 -6.14 14.93
C GLY A 101 -12.83 -7.66 15.05
N VAL A 102 -11.80 -8.30 14.47
CA VAL A 102 -11.59 -9.74 14.58
C VAL A 102 -11.38 -10.18 16.03
N ALA A 103 -10.56 -9.47 16.80
CA ALA A 103 -10.30 -9.82 18.20
C ALA A 103 -11.54 -9.70 19.10
N ARG A 104 -12.53 -8.89 18.71
CA ARG A 104 -13.77 -8.63 19.46
C ARG A 104 -14.99 -9.37 18.91
N GLY A 105 -14.87 -10.09 17.79
CA GLY A 105 -16.04 -10.69 17.12
C GLY A 105 -16.94 -9.65 16.43
N GLU A 106 -16.45 -8.44 16.15
CA GLU A 106 -17.24 -7.31 15.66
C GLU A 106 -17.06 -7.11 14.14
N ALA A 107 -17.91 -7.75 13.34
CA ALA A 107 -17.83 -7.70 11.87
C ALA A 107 -17.98 -6.27 11.29
N VAL A 108 -18.84 -5.44 11.89
CA VAL A 108 -19.02 -4.04 11.46
C VAL A 108 -17.72 -3.25 11.62
N LEU A 109 -17.00 -3.46 12.72
CA LEU A 109 -15.73 -2.80 12.98
C LEU A 109 -14.67 -3.23 11.95
N ALA A 110 -14.63 -4.53 11.61
CA ALA A 110 -13.78 -5.02 10.53
C ALA A 110 -14.16 -4.42 9.16
N GLY A 111 -15.45 -4.25 8.87
CA GLY A 111 -15.94 -3.59 7.66
C GLY A 111 -15.49 -2.13 7.54
N LEU A 112 -15.60 -1.36 8.63
CA LEU A 112 -15.07 0.01 8.70
C LEU A 112 -13.55 0.04 8.51
N GLY A 113 -12.83 -0.93 9.09
CA GLY A 113 -11.39 -1.09 8.89
C GLY A 113 -11.02 -1.35 7.43
N LEU A 114 -11.79 -2.20 6.74
CA LEU A 114 -11.61 -2.45 5.31
C LEU A 114 -11.98 -1.25 4.44
N LEU A 115 -13.02 -0.50 4.80
CA LEU A 115 -13.36 0.76 4.12
C LEU A 115 -12.19 1.76 4.19
N LEU A 116 -11.61 1.95 5.38
CA LEU A 116 -10.42 2.79 5.54
C LEU A 116 -9.21 2.23 4.79
N THR A 117 -9.01 0.92 4.85
CA THR A 117 -7.93 0.24 4.11
C THR A 117 -8.05 0.52 2.61
N GLY A 118 -9.25 0.40 2.04
CA GLY A 118 -9.52 0.70 0.64
C GLY A 118 -9.23 2.16 0.31
N LEU A 119 -9.72 3.10 1.13
CA LEU A 119 -9.49 4.54 0.96
C LEU A 119 -7.99 4.86 0.90
N GLY A 120 -7.21 4.30 1.83
CA GLY A 120 -5.77 4.48 1.87
C GLY A 120 -5.05 3.83 0.69
N ILE A 121 -5.47 2.64 0.25
CA ILE A 121 -4.94 1.97 -0.94
C ILE A 121 -5.19 2.81 -2.19
N GLY A 122 -6.40 3.33 -2.38
CA GLY A 122 -6.72 4.17 -3.55
C GLY A 122 -5.84 5.42 -3.63
N ALA A 123 -5.62 6.10 -2.50
CA ALA A 123 -4.74 7.27 -2.45
C ALA A 123 -3.27 6.91 -2.66
N TRP A 124 -2.80 5.81 -2.05
CA TRP A 124 -1.44 5.28 -2.23
C TRP A 124 -1.21 4.94 -3.71
N ASP A 125 -2.09 4.14 -4.32
CA ASP A 125 -1.96 3.63 -5.68
C ASP A 125 -1.79 4.76 -6.69
N VAL A 126 -2.65 5.77 -6.64
CA VAL A 126 -2.53 6.93 -7.55
C VAL A 126 -1.22 7.68 -7.32
N ALA A 127 -0.85 7.93 -6.06
CA ALA A 127 0.37 8.67 -5.75
C ALA A 127 1.65 7.94 -6.19
N MET A 128 1.74 6.62 -6.01
CA MET A 128 2.90 5.84 -6.47
C MET A 128 2.99 5.80 -8.00
N ASN A 129 1.85 5.75 -8.69
CA ASN A 129 1.81 5.82 -10.15
C ASN A 129 2.24 7.20 -10.68
N VAL A 130 1.85 8.28 -10.02
CA VAL A 130 2.30 9.64 -10.37
C VAL A 130 3.82 9.77 -10.22
N GLU A 131 4.39 9.32 -9.10
CA GLU A 131 5.85 9.30 -8.93
C GLU A 131 6.54 8.42 -9.98
N GLY A 132 5.99 7.24 -10.26
CA GLY A 132 6.53 6.30 -11.25
C GLY A 132 6.55 6.90 -12.66
N ALA A 133 5.48 7.58 -13.08
CA ALA A 133 5.43 8.30 -14.34
C ALA A 133 6.46 9.44 -14.39
N ASP A 134 6.66 10.14 -13.28
CA ASP A 134 7.65 11.19 -13.15
C ASP A 134 9.11 10.70 -13.24
N VAL A 135 9.39 9.54 -12.68
CA VAL A 135 10.67 8.84 -12.81
C VAL A 135 10.90 8.38 -14.25
N GLU A 136 9.90 7.75 -14.85
CA GLU A 136 9.92 7.28 -16.25
C GLU A 136 10.21 8.41 -17.22
N ARG A 137 9.55 9.58 -17.07
CA ARG A 137 9.81 10.78 -17.87
C ARG A 137 11.23 11.32 -17.68
N ARG A 138 11.75 11.36 -16.45
CA ARG A 138 13.10 11.90 -16.16
C ARG A 138 14.22 10.99 -16.64
N LEU A 139 13.99 9.68 -16.68
CA LEU A 139 14.96 8.69 -17.14
C LEU A 139 14.83 8.37 -18.64
N ASP A 140 13.77 8.83 -19.30
CA ASP A 140 13.43 8.51 -20.70
C ASP A 140 13.37 6.99 -20.95
N ARG A 141 12.69 6.28 -20.05
CA ARG A 141 12.63 4.81 -20.04
C ARG A 141 11.24 4.33 -19.68
N VAL A 142 10.71 3.37 -20.43
CA VAL A 142 9.47 2.67 -20.07
C VAL A 142 9.71 1.75 -18.87
N LEU A 143 9.17 2.12 -17.71
CA LEU A 143 9.41 1.50 -16.40
C LEU A 143 8.13 1.05 -15.70
N MET A 144 6.97 1.64 -16.02
CA MET A 144 5.70 1.33 -15.36
C MET A 144 5.37 -0.18 -15.31
N PRO A 145 5.55 -0.97 -16.40
CA PRO A 145 5.34 -2.42 -16.34
C PRO A 145 6.24 -3.14 -15.32
N ARG A 146 7.48 -2.65 -15.12
CA ARG A 146 8.40 -3.20 -14.11
C ARG A 146 7.96 -2.86 -12.69
N PHE A 147 7.36 -1.69 -12.48
CA PHE A 147 6.79 -1.33 -11.18
C PHE A 147 5.59 -2.22 -10.84
N HIS A 148 4.70 -2.50 -11.79
CA HIS A 148 3.63 -3.48 -11.59
C HIS A 148 4.15 -4.90 -11.39
N ALA A 149 5.24 -5.30 -12.07
CA ALA A 149 5.90 -6.58 -11.77
C ALA A 149 6.41 -6.63 -10.31
N ALA A 150 6.94 -5.52 -9.79
CA ALA A 150 7.33 -5.42 -8.38
C ALA A 150 6.13 -5.55 -7.43
N PHE A 151 4.99 -4.93 -7.76
CA PHE A 151 3.72 -5.14 -7.02
C PHE A 151 3.30 -6.62 -7.00
N SER A 152 3.38 -7.31 -8.14
CA SER A 152 3.05 -8.73 -8.22
C SER A 152 4.00 -9.58 -7.37
N LEU A 153 5.31 -9.34 -7.44
CA LEU A 153 6.29 -10.01 -6.57
C LEU A 153 6.01 -9.74 -5.08
N GLY A 154 5.71 -8.49 -4.74
CA GLY A 154 5.29 -8.11 -3.40
C GLY A 154 4.03 -8.86 -2.96
N SER A 155 3.03 -9.00 -3.84
CA SER A 155 1.80 -9.73 -3.58
C SER A 155 2.05 -11.22 -3.32
N VAL A 156 2.95 -11.84 -4.08
CA VAL A 156 3.41 -13.21 -3.79
C VAL A 156 4.05 -13.29 -2.40
N GLY A 157 4.97 -12.36 -2.08
CA GLY A 157 5.59 -12.29 -0.76
C GLY A 157 4.58 -12.07 0.38
N GLY A 158 3.58 -11.21 0.18
CA GLY A 158 2.49 -10.96 1.13
C GLY A 158 1.62 -12.20 1.34
N ALA A 159 1.22 -12.88 0.26
CA ALA A 159 0.45 -14.12 0.33
C ALA A 159 1.21 -15.22 1.07
N LEU A 160 2.51 -15.38 0.78
CA LEU A 160 3.38 -16.33 1.48
C LEU A 160 3.53 -15.98 2.96
N THR A 161 3.64 -14.70 3.29
CA THR A 161 3.71 -14.23 4.68
C THR A 161 2.43 -14.59 5.44
N GLY A 162 1.26 -14.34 4.87
CA GLY A 162 -0.02 -14.69 5.51
C GLY A 162 -0.27 -16.20 5.56
N ALA A 163 0.15 -16.96 4.54
CA ALA A 163 0.09 -18.42 4.55
C ALA A 163 1.01 -19.02 5.62
N ALA A 164 2.24 -18.52 5.76
CA ALA A 164 3.18 -18.94 6.80
C ALA A 164 2.64 -18.59 8.20
N ALA A 165 2.11 -17.38 8.38
CA ALA A 165 1.45 -16.99 9.62
C ALA A 165 0.27 -17.91 9.96
N ALA A 166 -0.50 -18.36 8.96
CA ALA A 166 -1.56 -19.35 9.14
C ALA A 166 -1.02 -20.71 9.59
N GLY A 167 -0.01 -21.25 8.89
CA GLY A 167 0.60 -22.53 9.24
C GLY A 167 1.26 -22.53 10.62
N LEU A 168 1.79 -21.39 11.05
CA LEU A 168 2.39 -21.18 12.37
C LEU A 168 1.38 -20.79 13.46
N SER A 169 0.07 -20.77 13.15
CA SER A 169 -0.99 -20.38 14.09
C SER A 169 -0.81 -18.97 14.70
N VAL A 170 -0.17 -18.06 13.98
CA VAL A 170 -0.04 -16.66 14.40
C VAL A 170 -1.44 -16.02 14.39
N PRO A 171 -1.86 -15.32 15.45
CA PRO A 171 -3.16 -14.65 15.46
C PRO A 171 -3.27 -13.62 14.34
N VAL A 172 -4.44 -13.56 13.67
CA VAL A 172 -4.71 -12.57 12.59
C VAL A 172 -4.37 -11.15 13.05
N ALA A 173 -4.82 -10.76 14.24
CA ALA A 173 -4.58 -9.42 14.78
C ALA A 173 -3.09 -9.08 14.90
N VAL A 174 -2.27 -10.03 15.35
CA VAL A 174 -0.82 -9.86 15.50
C VAL A 174 -0.16 -9.66 14.13
N GLN A 175 -0.51 -10.51 13.16
CA GLN A 175 0.05 -10.39 11.81
C GLN A 175 -0.36 -9.05 11.16
N LEU A 176 -1.63 -8.66 11.24
CA LEU A 176 -2.11 -7.40 10.63
C LEU A 176 -1.45 -6.18 11.28
N ALA A 177 -1.29 -6.17 12.61
CA ALA A 177 -0.58 -5.11 13.31
C ALA A 177 0.90 -5.05 12.91
N ALA A 178 1.57 -6.21 12.80
CA ALA A 178 2.95 -6.30 12.34
C ALA A 178 3.10 -5.78 10.89
N THR A 179 2.22 -6.19 9.98
CA THR A 179 2.18 -5.67 8.60
C THR A 179 1.99 -4.16 8.59
N ALA A 180 1.06 -3.61 9.38
CA ALA A 180 0.80 -2.18 9.43
C ALA A 180 2.05 -1.39 9.88
N LEU A 181 2.70 -1.82 10.96
CA LEU A 181 3.89 -1.14 11.48
C LEU A 181 5.10 -1.27 10.55
N ALA A 182 5.34 -2.47 10.03
CA ALA A 182 6.47 -2.74 9.13
C ALA A 182 6.32 -1.98 7.82
N SER A 183 5.13 -2.00 7.22
CA SER A 183 4.86 -1.27 5.96
C SER A 183 4.96 0.24 6.15
N LEU A 184 4.39 0.80 7.22
CA LEU A 184 4.50 2.24 7.49
C LEU A 184 5.96 2.67 7.65
N THR A 185 6.75 1.91 8.42
CA THR A 185 8.18 2.19 8.62
C THR A 185 8.93 2.13 7.29
N ALA A 186 8.74 1.05 6.52
CA ALA A 186 9.39 0.86 5.23
C ALA A 186 9.00 1.95 4.23
N VAL A 187 7.71 2.32 4.16
CA VAL A 187 7.21 3.37 3.26
C VAL A 187 7.80 4.72 3.63
N VAL A 188 7.72 5.15 4.90
CA VAL A 188 8.24 6.45 5.35
C VAL A 188 9.74 6.60 5.09
N VAL A 189 10.51 5.51 5.17
CA VAL A 189 11.93 5.50 4.79
C VAL A 189 12.09 5.58 3.28
N THR A 190 11.35 4.76 2.53
CA THR A 190 11.50 4.62 1.07
C THR A 190 11.12 5.88 0.33
N VAL A 191 10.02 6.54 0.71
CA VAL A 191 9.53 7.75 0.03
C VAL A 191 10.46 8.96 0.18
N ARG A 192 11.45 8.93 1.09
CA ARG A 192 12.50 9.97 1.18
C ARG A 192 13.42 10.01 -0.02
N ALA A 193 13.46 8.92 -0.80
CA ALA A 193 14.22 8.83 -2.03
C ALA A 193 13.40 9.20 -3.29
N PHE A 194 12.12 9.56 -3.14
CA PHE A 194 11.32 10.10 -4.23
C PHE A 194 11.90 11.43 -4.74
N LEU A 195 11.45 11.80 -5.92
CA LEU A 195 11.82 13.04 -6.58
C LEU A 195 11.29 14.24 -5.79
N PRO A 196 12.03 15.37 -5.81
CA PRO A 196 11.57 16.59 -5.16
C PRO A 196 10.30 17.11 -5.84
N VAL A 197 9.34 17.56 -5.02
CA VAL A 197 8.14 18.24 -5.51
C VAL A 197 8.58 19.58 -6.10
N HIS A 198 8.31 19.78 -7.39
CA HIS A 198 8.46 21.10 -8.01
C HIS A 198 7.16 21.89 -7.81
N PRO A 199 7.23 23.11 -7.26
CA PRO A 199 6.06 24.00 -7.19
C PRO A 199 5.57 24.43 -8.57
#